data_AF-A0A2P2K4W8-F1
#
_entry.id   AF-A0A2P2K4W8-F1
#
_cell.length_a   1.000
_cell.length_b   1.000
_cell.length_c   1.000
_cell.angle_alpha   90.00
_cell.angle_beta   90.00
_cell.angle_gamma   90.00
#
_symmetry.space_group_name_H-M   'P 1'
#
loop_
_entity.id
_entity.type
_entity.pdbx_description
1 polymer ?
#
loop_
_entity_poly.entity_id
_entity_poly.type
_entity_poly.pdbx_seq_one_letter_code
_entity_poly.pdbx_strand_id
1 'polypeptide(L)'
;MDAADVCQTEDAIVALLEYLVDPRLPAKYSAKDIPSQYDQESVARQVQTVVMLYNYYHRKQHPELEFLTFEGFCKLAVILRPTLLAYMRLIRRSNDIELDDPEKQLSLTEKKIMDACDICMTLDASKSCPSIEGWPISKVSVLLVDTKKEKCMLQFGSSIQGVWSVIEKDIDVSVSNSKVSMNVKHVDKKKRIIKKPLREEFSTDEAALRQLAFSTVKETTGLPSGLATHE
;
A
#
# COMPACT_ATOMS: atom_id res chain seq x y z
N MET A 1 9.01 -19.15 29.43
CA MET A 1 8.17 -18.29 28.58
C MET A 1 7.49 -19.27 27.66
N ASP A 2 6.23 -19.62 27.95
CA ASP A 2 5.51 -20.58 27.13
C ASP A 2 5.53 -20.08 25.68
N ALA A 3 5.80 -20.99 24.75
CA ALA A 3 5.64 -20.73 23.33
C ALA A 3 4.18 -20.34 23.12
N ALA A 4 3.91 -19.03 23.08
CA ALA A 4 2.62 -18.51 22.69
C ALA A 4 2.31 -19.14 21.33
N ASP A 5 1.13 -19.74 21.21
CA ASP A 5 0.65 -20.41 20.02
C ASP A 5 0.70 -19.43 18.83
N VAL A 6 1.78 -19.50 18.05
CA VAL A 6 2.00 -18.62 16.91
C VAL A 6 1.05 -19.07 15.82
N CYS A 7 0.13 -18.18 15.44
CA CYS A 7 -0.79 -18.42 14.34
C CYS A 7 0.01 -18.77 13.07
N GLN A 8 -0.13 -20.02 12.62
CA GLN A 8 0.61 -20.56 11.49
C GLN A 8 0.22 -19.87 10.19
N THR A 9 1.06 -20.02 9.17
CA THR A 9 0.89 -19.35 7.87
C THR A 9 -0.51 -19.52 7.29
N GLU A 10 -1.02 -20.75 7.23
CA GLU A 10 -2.32 -21.02 6.61
C GLU A 10 -3.45 -20.36 7.40
N ASP A 11 -3.48 -20.53 8.73
CA ASP A 11 -4.51 -19.96 9.60
C ASP A 11 -4.51 -18.43 9.57
N ALA A 12 -3.32 -17.82 9.58
CA ALA A 12 -3.17 -16.37 9.47
C ALA A 12 -3.71 -15.85 8.13
N ILE A 13 -3.37 -16.51 7.02
CA ILE A 13 -3.86 -16.14 5.69
C ILE A 13 -5.38 -16.37 5.58
N VAL A 14 -5.91 -17.46 6.13
CA VAL A 14 -7.37 -17.70 6.19
C VAL A 14 -8.07 -16.55 6.88
N ALA A 15 -7.66 -16.21 8.11
CA ALA A 15 -8.28 -15.15 8.89
C ALA A 15 -8.21 -13.77 8.18
N LEU A 16 -7.07 -13.47 7.55
CA LEU A 16 -6.89 -12.21 6.82
C LEU A 16 -7.75 -12.14 5.55
N LEU A 17 -7.83 -13.23 4.78
CA LEU A 17 -8.70 -13.32 3.60
C LEU A 17 -10.18 -13.23 3.98
N GLU A 18 -10.59 -13.88 5.07
CA GLU A 18 -11.95 -13.81 5.61
C GLU A 18 -12.37 -12.40 5.96
N TYR A 19 -11.49 -11.67 6.62
CA TYR A 19 -11.82 -10.35 7.12
C TYR A 19 -11.78 -9.28 6.02
N LEU A 20 -10.76 -9.33 5.14
CA LEU A 20 -10.49 -8.26 4.19
C LEU A 20 -11.05 -8.51 2.79
N VAL A 21 -11.03 -9.78 2.35
CA VAL A 21 -11.28 -10.13 0.94
C VAL A 21 -12.70 -10.66 0.76
N ASP A 22 -13.17 -11.58 1.61
CA ASP A 22 -14.51 -12.18 1.48
C ASP A 22 -15.64 -11.14 1.40
N PRO A 23 -15.64 -10.02 2.14
CA PRO A 23 -16.65 -8.97 1.99
C PRO A 23 -16.69 -8.30 0.60
N ARG A 24 -15.63 -8.45 -0.20
CA ARG A 24 -15.51 -7.90 -1.56
C ARG A 24 -15.76 -8.94 -2.65
N LEU A 25 -15.86 -10.21 -2.27
CA LEU A 25 -16.12 -11.28 -3.20
C LEU A 25 -17.63 -11.48 -3.35
N PRO A 26 -18.10 -11.82 -4.56
CA PRO A 26 -19.51 -12.10 -4.77
C PRO A 26 -19.92 -13.37 -4.02
N ALA A 27 -21.07 -13.31 -3.32
CA ALA A 27 -21.62 -14.43 -2.57
C ALA A 27 -21.93 -15.67 -3.43
N LYS A 28 -22.14 -15.47 -4.74
CA LYS A 28 -22.30 -16.54 -5.74
C LYS A 28 -21.49 -16.16 -6.95
N TYR A 29 -20.47 -16.95 -7.27
CA TYR A 29 -19.67 -16.74 -8.47
C TYR A 29 -20.09 -17.73 -9.56
N SER A 30 -20.55 -17.21 -10.70
CA SER A 30 -20.57 -17.97 -11.95
C SER A 30 -19.23 -17.80 -12.64
N ALA A 31 -18.60 -18.88 -13.09
CA ALA A 31 -17.31 -18.85 -13.79
C ALA A 31 -17.30 -17.99 -15.06
N LYS A 32 -18.48 -17.54 -15.53
CA LYS A 32 -18.68 -16.68 -16.69
C LYS A 32 -18.70 -15.17 -16.38
N ASP A 33 -18.84 -14.78 -15.11
CA ASP A 33 -19.01 -13.37 -14.76
C ASP A 33 -17.66 -12.68 -14.63
N ILE A 34 -17.32 -11.84 -15.59
CA ILE A 34 -16.08 -11.05 -15.55
C ILE A 34 -16.25 -9.97 -14.47
N PRO A 35 -15.38 -9.91 -13.44
CA PRO A 35 -15.48 -8.88 -12.40
C PRO A 35 -15.37 -7.48 -13.00
N SER A 36 -16.18 -6.54 -12.51
CA SER A 36 -16.12 -5.15 -12.95
C SER A 36 -14.76 -4.54 -12.62
N GLN A 37 -14.38 -3.45 -13.30
CA GLN A 37 -13.12 -2.76 -12.99
C GLN A 37 -13.06 -2.33 -11.52
N TYR A 38 -14.17 -1.83 -10.98
CA TYR A 38 -14.26 -1.43 -9.58
C TYR A 38 -14.01 -2.62 -8.64
N ASP A 39 -14.62 -3.78 -8.91
CA ASP A 39 -14.43 -4.99 -8.09
C ASP A 39 -13.00 -5.49 -8.19
N GLN A 40 -12.39 -5.44 -9.38
CA GLN A 40 -10.98 -5.81 -9.57
C GLN A 40 -10.07 -4.92 -8.72
N GLU A 41 -10.25 -3.60 -8.75
CA GLU A 41 -9.47 -2.65 -7.97
C GLU A 41 -9.71 -2.78 -6.46
N SER A 42 -10.94 -3.07 -6.05
CA SER A 42 -11.32 -3.32 -4.66
C SER A 42 -10.66 -4.58 -4.12
N VAL A 43 -10.80 -5.71 -4.80
CA VAL A 43 -10.19 -6.99 -4.41
C VAL A 43 -8.67 -6.90 -4.45
N ALA A 44 -8.08 -6.33 -5.50
CA ALA A 44 -6.63 -6.18 -5.61
C ALA A 44 -6.04 -5.38 -4.44
N ARG A 45 -6.72 -4.31 -3.99
CA ARG A 45 -6.31 -3.54 -2.80
C ARG A 45 -6.35 -4.37 -1.52
N GLN A 46 -7.44 -5.11 -1.28
CA GLN A 46 -7.55 -5.92 -0.06
C GLN A 46 -6.53 -7.06 -0.04
N VAL A 47 -6.33 -7.73 -1.17
CA VAL A 47 -5.29 -8.78 -1.30
C VAL A 47 -3.90 -8.20 -1.08
N GLN A 48 -3.61 -6.99 -1.61
CA GLN A 48 -2.35 -6.28 -1.33
C GLN A 48 -2.14 -6.11 0.19
N THR A 49 -3.19 -5.69 0.90
CA THR A 49 -3.16 -5.53 2.37
C THR A 49 -2.90 -6.85 3.08
N VAL A 50 -3.53 -7.96 2.65
CA VAL A 50 -3.29 -9.29 3.22
C VAL A 50 -1.81 -9.70 3.09
N VAL A 51 -1.22 -9.51 1.90
CA VAL A 51 0.21 -9.79 1.68
C VAL A 51 1.07 -8.98 2.65
N MET A 52 0.84 -7.68 2.77
CA MET A 52 1.60 -6.79 3.66
C MET A 52 1.46 -7.20 5.14
N LEU A 53 0.23 -7.49 5.58
CA LEU A 53 -0.06 -7.89 6.96
C LEU A 53 0.65 -9.18 7.33
N TYR A 54 0.65 -10.17 6.45
CA TYR A 54 1.35 -11.42 6.71
C TYR A 54 2.87 -11.27 6.54
N ASN A 55 3.34 -10.95 5.32
CA ASN A 55 4.75 -11.06 4.95
C ASN A 55 5.66 -10.04 5.67
N TYR A 56 5.10 -8.91 6.10
CA TYR A 56 5.84 -7.92 6.85
C TYR A 56 5.42 -7.87 8.32
N TYR A 57 4.16 -7.56 8.64
CA TYR A 57 3.78 -7.27 10.03
C TYR A 57 3.73 -8.50 10.93
N HIS A 58 3.08 -9.59 10.50
CA HIS A 58 2.98 -10.84 11.27
C HIS A 58 4.36 -11.47 11.43
N ARG A 59 5.12 -11.58 10.34
CA ARG A 59 6.50 -12.08 10.36
C ARG A 59 7.46 -11.22 11.18
N LYS A 60 7.21 -9.91 11.31
CA LYS A 60 8.02 -9.04 12.18
C LYS A 60 7.78 -9.33 13.67
N GLN A 61 6.59 -9.78 14.03
CA GLN A 61 6.27 -10.23 15.39
C GLN A 61 6.73 -11.68 15.65
N HIS A 62 6.77 -12.49 14.57
CA HIS A 62 7.06 -13.92 14.58
C HIS A 62 8.14 -14.27 13.52
N PRO A 63 9.42 -13.98 13.79
CA PRO A 63 10.51 -14.11 12.80
C PRO A 63 10.73 -15.54 12.27
N GLU A 64 10.26 -16.55 13.01
CA GLU A 64 10.28 -17.97 12.64
C GLU A 64 9.37 -18.31 11.47
N LEU A 65 8.39 -17.46 11.15
CA LEU A 65 7.47 -17.69 10.05
C LEU A 65 8.12 -17.45 8.69
N GLU A 66 7.85 -18.37 7.76
CA GLU A 66 8.38 -18.31 6.40
C GLU A 66 7.78 -17.14 5.60
N PHE A 67 8.57 -16.58 4.69
CA PHE A 67 8.06 -15.58 3.75
C PHE A 67 7.27 -16.26 2.63
N LEU A 68 6.04 -15.82 2.38
CA LEU A 68 5.27 -16.27 1.23
C LEU A 68 5.72 -15.50 -0.01
N THR A 69 6.38 -16.20 -0.93
CA THR A 69 6.74 -15.68 -2.25
C THR A 69 5.48 -15.34 -3.06
N PHE A 70 5.63 -14.54 -4.12
CA PHE A 70 4.52 -14.21 -5.03
C PHE A 70 3.75 -15.47 -5.48
N GLU A 71 4.46 -16.48 -5.97
CA GLU A 71 3.85 -17.74 -6.43
C GLU A 71 3.23 -18.53 -5.28
N GLY A 72 3.92 -18.63 -4.14
CA GLY A 72 3.42 -19.33 -2.94
C GLY A 72 2.13 -18.71 -2.42
N PHE A 73 2.09 -17.39 -2.33
CA PHE A 73 0.90 -16.64 -1.93
C PHE A 73 -0.25 -16.83 -2.92
N CYS A 74 -0.01 -16.68 -4.22
CA CYS A 74 -1.07 -16.83 -5.23
C CYS A 74 -1.70 -18.23 -5.19
N LYS A 75 -0.88 -19.28 -5.07
CA LYS A 75 -1.36 -20.66 -4.94
C LYS A 75 -2.18 -20.84 -3.68
N LEU A 76 -1.64 -20.44 -2.52
CA LEU A 76 -2.32 -20.57 -1.23
C LEU A 76 -3.64 -19.80 -1.20
N ALA A 77 -3.65 -18.56 -1.69
CA ALA A 77 -4.86 -17.72 -1.72
C ALA A 77 -5.98 -18.35 -2.56
N VAL A 78 -5.68 -18.95 -3.72
CA VAL A 78 -6.69 -19.63 -4.55
C VAL A 78 -7.13 -20.95 -3.92
N ILE A 79 -6.23 -21.69 -3.26
CA ILE A 79 -6.60 -22.92 -2.52
C ILE A 79 -7.59 -22.58 -1.40
N LEU A 80 -7.29 -21.56 -0.60
CA LEU A 80 -8.10 -21.14 0.53
C LEU A 80 -9.38 -20.41 0.11
N ARG A 81 -9.35 -19.67 -1.00
CA ARG A 81 -10.47 -18.90 -1.55
C ARG A 81 -10.56 -19.07 -3.07
N PRO A 82 -11.19 -20.15 -3.56
CA PRO A 82 -11.28 -20.44 -4.99
C PRO A 82 -11.94 -19.35 -5.84
N THR A 83 -12.81 -18.53 -5.23
CA THR A 83 -13.43 -17.35 -5.87
C THR A 83 -12.41 -16.29 -6.30
N LEU A 84 -11.21 -16.25 -5.70
CA LEU A 84 -10.11 -15.37 -6.13
C LEU A 84 -9.55 -15.73 -7.50
N LEU A 85 -9.77 -16.95 -7.98
CA LEU A 85 -9.32 -17.38 -9.31
C LEU A 85 -9.86 -16.45 -10.42
N ALA A 86 -11.05 -15.88 -10.23
CA ALA A 86 -11.64 -14.89 -11.13
C ALA A 86 -10.74 -13.65 -11.38
N TYR A 87 -9.95 -13.29 -10.37
CA TYR A 87 -9.15 -12.08 -10.32
C TYR A 87 -7.66 -12.33 -10.62
N MET A 88 -7.23 -13.58 -10.80
CA MET A 88 -5.84 -13.97 -11.02
C MET A 88 -5.70 -14.70 -12.36
N ARG A 89 -4.99 -14.09 -13.31
CA ARG A 89 -4.92 -14.57 -14.70
C ARG A 89 -3.83 -15.60 -14.93
N LEU A 90 -2.67 -15.45 -14.29
CA LEU A 90 -1.53 -16.34 -14.43
C LEU A 90 -1.86 -17.73 -13.85
N ILE A 91 -2.50 -17.78 -12.68
CA ILE A 91 -2.96 -19.05 -12.08
C ILE A 91 -3.99 -19.76 -12.96
N ARG A 92 -4.83 -19.04 -13.70
CA ARG A 92 -5.79 -19.62 -14.66
C ARG A 92 -5.14 -20.21 -15.91
N ARG A 93 -3.94 -19.75 -16.29
CA ARG A 93 -3.31 -19.98 -17.60
C ARG A 93 -2.21 -21.04 -17.58
N SER A 94 -2.13 -21.89 -16.56
CA SER A 94 -1.07 -22.91 -16.41
C SER A 94 -1.00 -24.02 -17.48
N ASN A 95 -1.58 -23.80 -18.67
CA ASN A 95 -1.42 -24.65 -19.85
C ASN A 95 -0.54 -23.93 -20.88
N ASP A 96 0.75 -24.28 -20.91
CA ASP A 96 1.60 -24.44 -22.10
C ASP A 96 1.63 -23.32 -23.16
N ILE A 97 1.91 -22.07 -22.77
CA ILE A 97 2.35 -21.06 -23.75
C ILE A 97 3.59 -20.34 -23.21
N GLU A 98 4.73 -20.50 -23.90
CA GLU A 98 5.94 -19.72 -23.68
C GLU A 98 5.61 -18.21 -23.69
N LEU A 99 5.96 -17.52 -22.61
CA LEU A 99 5.55 -16.13 -22.38
C LEU A 99 6.66 -15.18 -22.86
N ASP A 100 6.35 -14.33 -23.85
CA ASP A 100 7.26 -13.26 -24.35
C ASP A 100 7.56 -12.17 -23.30
N ASP A 101 6.69 -12.00 -22.29
CA ASP A 101 6.86 -11.09 -21.15
C ASP A 101 5.89 -11.46 -19.99
N PRO A 102 6.38 -12.04 -18.88
CA PRO A 102 5.52 -12.50 -17.78
C PRO A 102 4.83 -11.37 -17.01
N GLU A 103 5.44 -10.19 -16.88
CA GLU A 103 4.87 -9.05 -16.15
C GLU A 103 3.70 -8.40 -16.88
N LYS A 104 3.76 -8.37 -18.23
CA LYS A 104 2.67 -7.84 -19.06
C LYS A 104 1.39 -8.67 -18.99
N GLN A 105 1.46 -9.92 -18.53
CA GLN A 105 0.31 -10.81 -18.50
C GLN A 105 -0.40 -10.89 -17.15
N LEU A 106 0.19 -10.34 -16.09
CA LEU A 106 -0.40 -10.33 -14.76
C LEU A 106 -1.72 -9.54 -14.73
N SER A 107 -2.71 -10.10 -14.03
CA SER A 107 -3.91 -9.37 -13.62
C SER A 107 -3.57 -8.22 -12.66
N LEU A 108 -4.53 -7.32 -12.43
CA LEU A 108 -4.35 -6.24 -11.45
C LEU A 108 -4.03 -6.79 -10.06
N THR A 109 -4.72 -7.84 -9.63
CA THR A 109 -4.50 -8.47 -8.33
C THR A 109 -3.11 -9.10 -8.24
N GLU A 110 -2.67 -9.81 -9.27
CA GLU A 110 -1.33 -10.42 -9.29
C GLU A 110 -0.22 -9.36 -9.26
N LYS A 111 -0.37 -8.26 -10.00
CA LYS A 111 0.57 -7.14 -9.94
C LYS A 111 0.66 -6.59 -8.52
N LYS A 112 -0.48 -6.40 -7.85
CA LYS A 112 -0.52 -5.94 -6.45
C LYS A 112 0.13 -6.91 -5.47
N ILE A 113 -0.01 -8.23 -5.68
CA ILE A 113 0.68 -9.24 -4.86
C ILE A 113 2.18 -9.13 -5.08
N MET A 114 2.64 -9.09 -6.33
CA MET A 114 4.06 -9.00 -6.68
C MET A 114 4.68 -7.73 -6.08
N ASP A 115 4.08 -6.56 -6.32
CA ASP A 115 4.52 -5.28 -5.76
C ASP A 115 4.59 -5.35 -4.22
N ALA A 116 3.59 -5.95 -3.55
CA ALA A 116 3.57 -6.09 -2.10
C ALA A 116 4.66 -7.03 -1.59
N CYS A 117 4.93 -8.14 -2.28
CA CYS A 117 6.06 -9.02 -1.96
C CYS A 117 7.39 -8.28 -2.06
N ASP A 118 7.61 -7.52 -3.13
CA ASP A 118 8.84 -6.73 -3.33
C ASP A 118 9.02 -5.66 -2.26
N ILE A 119 7.93 -4.98 -1.88
CA ILE A 119 7.92 -4.04 -0.76
C ILE A 119 8.29 -4.75 0.53
N CYS A 120 7.67 -5.90 0.84
CA CYS A 120 7.95 -6.65 2.06
C CYS A 120 9.41 -7.16 2.12
N MET A 121 9.97 -7.59 0.99
CA MET A 121 11.38 -7.99 0.90
C MET A 121 12.31 -6.80 1.15
N THR A 122 11.98 -5.63 0.60
CA THR A 122 12.77 -4.40 0.79
C THR A 122 12.70 -3.89 2.23
N LEU A 123 11.50 -3.92 2.82
CA LEU A 123 11.27 -3.55 4.22
C LEU A 123 12.01 -4.46 5.19
N ASP A 124 12.11 -5.75 4.84
CA ASP A 124 12.81 -6.78 5.59
C ASP A 124 12.31 -6.89 7.04
N ALA A 125 11.34 -7.79 7.25
CA ALA A 125 10.71 -8.01 8.56
C ALA A 125 11.71 -8.36 9.69
N SER A 126 12.91 -8.84 9.36
CA SER A 126 13.96 -9.14 10.35
C SER A 126 14.63 -7.89 10.93
N LYS A 127 14.50 -6.74 10.27
CA LYS A 127 15.09 -5.47 10.72
C LYS A 127 14.19 -4.74 11.70
N SER A 128 14.81 -4.17 12.73
CA SER A 128 14.12 -3.31 13.70
C SER A 128 13.53 -2.06 13.03
N CYS A 129 14.30 -1.40 12.17
CA CYS A 129 13.87 -0.24 11.38
C CYS A 129 14.25 -0.43 9.90
N PRO A 130 13.30 -0.25 8.95
CA PRO A 130 13.62 -0.28 7.53
C PRO A 130 14.46 0.95 7.14
N SER A 131 15.32 0.79 6.13
CA SER A 131 16.01 1.94 5.53
C SER A 131 15.03 2.73 4.68
N ILE A 132 14.52 3.83 5.23
CA ILE A 132 13.56 4.73 4.55
C ILE A 132 14.24 5.81 3.71
N GLU A 133 15.57 5.81 3.63
CA GLU A 133 16.32 6.80 2.85
C GLU A 133 15.95 6.72 1.37
N GLY A 134 15.56 7.87 0.79
CA GLY A 134 15.19 7.98 -0.62
C GLY A 134 13.75 7.55 -0.94
N TRP A 135 12.95 7.15 0.05
CA TRP A 135 11.54 6.81 -0.18
C TRP A 135 10.72 8.10 -0.37
N PRO A 136 9.90 8.20 -1.43
CA PRO A 136 9.04 9.36 -1.62
C PRO A 136 7.96 9.40 -0.54
N ILE A 137 7.69 10.59 0.00
CA ILE A 137 6.55 10.80 0.89
C ILE A 137 5.33 11.03 0.01
N SER A 138 4.38 10.09 0.06
CA SER A 138 3.15 10.13 -0.75
C SER A 138 1.91 10.54 0.04
N LYS A 139 1.98 10.55 1.37
CA LYS A 139 0.84 10.75 2.26
C LYS A 139 1.28 11.32 3.60
N VAL A 140 0.43 12.15 4.20
CA VAL A 140 0.52 12.59 5.60
C VAL A 140 -0.61 11.94 6.40
N SER A 141 -0.26 11.36 7.55
CA SER A 141 -1.21 10.77 8.50
C SER A 141 -1.15 11.51 9.84
N VAL A 142 -2.30 11.86 10.41
CA VAL A 142 -2.42 12.65 11.64
C VAL A 142 -3.27 11.91 12.68
N LEU A 143 -2.63 11.55 13.80
CA LEU A 143 -3.32 11.06 14.99
C LEU A 143 -3.68 12.24 15.90
N LEU A 144 -4.96 12.62 15.91
CA LEU A 144 -5.46 13.64 16.81
C LEU A 144 -5.85 13.00 18.15
N VAL A 145 -5.23 13.44 19.24
CA VAL A 145 -5.50 12.98 20.60
C VAL A 145 -6.08 14.10 21.45
N ASP A 146 -6.87 13.76 22.46
CA ASP A 146 -7.30 14.72 23.47
C ASP A 146 -6.12 15.17 24.36
N THR A 147 -6.32 16.24 25.12
CA THR A 147 -5.26 16.83 25.97
C THR A 147 -4.73 15.86 27.03
N LYS A 148 -5.56 14.89 27.44
CA LYS A 148 -5.18 13.83 28.38
C LYS A 148 -4.48 12.64 27.71
N LYS A 149 -4.47 12.56 26.37
CA LYS A 149 -3.97 11.43 25.58
C LYS A 149 -4.71 10.12 25.88
N GLU A 150 -5.96 10.20 26.29
CA GLU A 150 -6.85 9.08 26.61
C GLU A 150 -7.75 8.71 25.44
N LYS A 151 -8.04 9.66 24.55
CA LYS A 151 -8.93 9.46 23.39
C LYS A 151 -8.27 9.95 22.12
N CYS A 152 -8.55 9.27 21.01
CA CYS A 152 -8.16 9.73 19.69
C CYS A 152 -9.36 9.81 18.75
N MET A 153 -9.25 10.72 17.78
CA MET A 153 -10.23 10.82 16.70
C MET A 153 -9.80 9.94 15.54
N LEU A 154 -10.70 9.04 15.14
CA LEU A 154 -10.54 8.17 13.99
C LEU A 154 -11.58 8.54 12.93
N GLN A 155 -11.22 8.35 11.67
CA GLN A 155 -12.14 8.42 10.55
C GLN A 155 -12.52 7.02 10.12
N PHE A 156 -13.80 6.79 9.87
CA PHE A 156 -14.22 5.57 9.21
C PHE A 156 -13.96 5.71 7.72
N GLY A 157 -12.96 4.99 7.21
CA GLY A 157 -12.40 5.23 5.88
C GLY A 157 -13.39 4.94 4.76
N SER A 158 -13.52 5.88 3.81
CA SER A 158 -14.14 5.66 2.50
C SER A 158 -13.18 4.97 1.51
N SER A 159 -11.87 5.17 1.67
CA SER A 159 -10.80 4.66 0.79
C SER A 159 -10.43 3.20 1.06
N ILE A 160 -10.43 2.78 2.33
CA ILE A 160 -10.26 1.38 2.76
C ILE A 160 -11.62 0.72 3.07
N GLN A 161 -12.71 1.49 3.00
CA GLN A 161 -14.12 1.09 2.99
C GLN A 161 -14.43 -0.01 4.01
N GLY A 162 -14.54 0.39 5.28
CA GLY A 162 -14.94 -0.50 6.37
C GLY A 162 -14.02 -0.51 7.58
N VAL A 163 -12.92 0.25 7.58
CA VAL A 163 -11.92 0.24 8.66
C VAL A 163 -11.76 1.64 9.24
N TRP A 164 -11.60 1.72 10.57
CA TRP A 164 -11.23 2.94 11.27
C TRP A 164 -9.75 3.25 11.05
N SER A 165 -9.45 4.45 10.58
CA SER A 165 -8.09 4.95 10.35
C SER A 165 -7.87 6.29 11.00
N VAL A 166 -6.62 6.73 11.09
CA VAL A 166 -6.29 8.12 11.42
C VAL A 166 -6.70 9.05 10.26
N ILE A 167 -6.58 10.35 10.46
CA ILE A 167 -6.81 11.34 9.42
C ILE A 167 -5.67 11.24 8.41
N GLU A 168 -5.98 11.03 7.13
CA GLU A 168 -4.98 10.87 6.08
C GLU A 168 -5.21 11.85 4.93
N LYS A 169 -4.12 12.35 4.34
CA LYS A 169 -4.15 13.18 3.13
C LYS A 169 -3.03 12.75 2.20
N ASP A 170 -3.41 12.39 0.98
CA ASP A 170 -2.44 12.12 -0.09
C ASP A 170 -1.74 13.42 -0.52
N ILE A 171 -0.46 13.31 -0.86
CA ILE A 171 0.34 14.42 -1.38
C ILE A 171 0.27 14.36 -2.90
N ASP A 172 -0.35 15.36 -3.52
CA ASP A 172 -0.35 15.49 -4.97
C ASP A 172 1.07 15.80 -5.49
N VAL A 173 1.70 14.79 -6.09
CA VAL A 173 3.05 14.86 -6.69
C VAL A 173 3.12 15.90 -7.83
N SER A 174 1.98 16.34 -8.35
CA SER A 174 1.89 17.37 -9.40
C SER A 174 2.28 18.78 -8.93
N VAL A 175 2.20 19.08 -7.63
CA VAL A 175 2.45 20.43 -7.09
C VAL A 175 3.93 20.68 -6.80
N SER A 176 4.72 19.62 -6.61
CA SER A 176 6.17 19.72 -6.35
C SER A 176 6.98 20.17 -7.57
N ASN A 177 6.44 19.98 -8.79
CA ASN A 177 7.12 20.38 -10.02
C ASN A 177 6.86 21.84 -10.43
N SER A 178 6.03 22.60 -9.70
CA SER A 178 5.62 23.95 -10.12
C SER A 178 6.44 25.10 -9.53
N LYS A 179 7.46 24.83 -8.70
CA LYS A 179 8.30 25.87 -8.06
C LYS A 179 9.71 26.03 -8.63
N VAL A 180 9.99 25.47 -9.82
CA VAL A 180 11.19 25.83 -10.60
C VAL A 180 10.77 26.40 -11.95
N SER A 181 10.12 27.56 -11.92
CA SER A 181 10.13 28.49 -13.05
C SER A 181 11.17 29.57 -12.76
N MET A 182 12.45 29.21 -12.88
CA MET A 182 13.47 30.21 -13.09
C MET A 182 13.72 30.32 -14.59
N ASN A 183 13.30 31.47 -15.12
CA ASN A 183 13.66 32.02 -16.43
C ASN A 183 15.05 31.57 -16.91
N VAL A 184 15.10 30.77 -17.97
CA VAL A 184 16.32 30.64 -18.78
C VAL A 184 15.97 30.91 -20.23
N LYS A 185 16.48 32.06 -20.69
CA LYS A 185 16.43 32.54 -22.07
C LYS A 185 17.03 31.47 -23.01
N HIS A 186 16.35 31.26 -24.13
CA HIS A 186 16.81 30.49 -25.29
C HIS A 186 18.25 30.85 -25.68
N VAL A 187 19.15 29.87 -25.69
CA VAL A 187 20.29 29.82 -26.61
C VAL A 187 20.55 28.36 -26.98
N ASP A 188 20.37 28.05 -28.26
CA ASP A 188 20.72 26.78 -28.88
C ASP A 188 22.22 26.47 -28.76
N LYS A 189 22.56 25.23 -28.41
CA LYS A 189 23.74 24.49 -28.92
C LYS A 189 23.71 23.03 -28.50
N LYS A 190 23.66 22.16 -29.52
CA LYS A 190 23.86 20.70 -29.44
C LYS A 190 25.14 20.34 -28.70
N LYS A 191 25.06 19.47 -27.67
CA LYS A 191 26.13 18.54 -27.27
C LYS A 191 25.53 17.36 -26.49
N ARG A 192 25.73 16.16 -27.01
CA ARG A 192 25.36 14.86 -26.42
C ARG A 192 26.31 14.59 -25.26
N ILE A 193 25.82 14.59 -24.02
CA ILE A 193 26.57 14.16 -22.83
C ILE A 193 25.65 13.26 -22.00
N ILE A 194 26.18 12.08 -21.69
CA ILE A 194 25.59 11.04 -20.84
C ILE A 194 25.12 11.69 -19.54
N LYS A 195 23.80 11.82 -19.36
CA LYS A 195 23.22 12.21 -18.08
C LYS A 195 23.26 10.98 -17.17
N LYS A 196 24.23 10.95 -16.26
CA LYS A 196 24.03 10.25 -14.97
C LYS A 196 22.71 10.81 -14.40
N PRO A 197 21.81 9.98 -13.86
CA PRO A 197 20.68 10.52 -13.11
C PRO A 197 21.28 11.30 -11.94
N LEU A 198 21.09 12.62 -11.92
CA LEU A 198 21.28 13.37 -10.70
C LEU A 198 20.36 12.71 -9.68
N ARG A 199 20.93 12.20 -8.59
CA ARG A 199 20.19 12.07 -7.33
C ARG A 199 19.76 13.49 -6.98
N GLU A 200 18.59 13.90 -7.45
CA GLU A 200 17.87 15.00 -6.86
C GLU A 200 17.48 14.52 -5.47
N GLU A 201 18.21 14.99 -4.46
CA GLU A 201 17.75 14.97 -3.09
C GLU A 201 16.40 15.71 -3.09
N PHE A 202 15.31 14.95 -3.05
CA PHE A 202 14.01 15.48 -2.68
C PHE A 202 14.13 15.96 -1.23
N SER A 203 14.65 17.18 -1.05
CA SER A 203 14.54 17.89 0.23
C SER A 203 13.05 18.09 0.45
N THR A 204 12.46 17.16 1.22
CA THR A 204 11.05 17.23 1.50
C THR A 204 10.86 18.38 2.46
N ASP A 205 10.08 19.38 2.05
CA ASP A 205 9.80 20.55 2.87
C ASP A 205 8.96 20.12 4.08
N GLU A 206 9.62 19.82 5.20
CA GLU A 206 8.99 19.42 6.44
C GLU A 206 7.96 20.46 6.92
N ALA A 207 8.20 21.74 6.66
CA ALA A 207 7.27 22.80 6.99
C ALA A 207 6.00 22.71 6.13
N ALA A 208 6.13 22.41 4.83
CA ALA A 208 4.98 22.17 3.95
C ALA A 208 4.18 20.93 4.38
N LEU A 209 4.85 19.83 4.76
CA LEU A 209 4.17 18.63 5.28
C LEU A 209 3.41 18.92 6.57
N ARG A 210 4.01 19.68 7.50
CA ARG A 210 3.36 20.10 8.75
C ARG A 210 2.15 21.00 8.45
N GLN A 211 2.26 21.95 7.54
CA GLN A 211 1.15 22.80 7.13
C GLN A 211 0.01 21.97 6.52
N LEU A 212 0.33 20.99 5.67
CA LEU A 212 -0.64 20.06 5.11
C LEU A 212 -1.35 19.25 6.20
N ALA A 213 -0.61 18.75 7.20
CA ALA A 213 -1.17 18.06 8.36
C ALA A 213 -2.19 18.93 9.10
N PHE A 214 -1.82 20.17 9.43
CA PHE A 214 -2.71 21.11 10.12
C PHE A 214 -3.95 21.49 9.28
N SER A 215 -3.78 21.71 7.97
CA SER A 215 -4.92 21.99 7.07
C SER A 215 -5.91 20.83 7.05
N THR A 216 -5.40 19.60 6.96
CA THR A 216 -6.22 18.39 6.91
C THR A 216 -7.03 18.21 8.19
N VAL A 217 -6.45 18.47 9.35
CA VAL A 217 -7.18 18.44 10.64
C VAL A 217 -8.29 19.49 10.65
N LYS A 218 -8.02 20.72 10.20
CA LYS A 218 -9.02 21.79 10.15
C LYS A 218 -10.19 21.43 9.23
N GLU A 219 -9.89 20.96 8.02
CA GLU A 219 -10.89 20.49 7.05
C GLU A 219 -11.77 19.39 7.64
N THR A 220 -11.17 18.43 8.34
CA THR A 220 -11.89 17.29 8.94
C THR A 220 -12.76 17.70 10.13
N THR A 221 -12.23 18.55 11.01
CA THR A 221 -12.84 18.86 12.32
C THR A 221 -13.76 20.08 12.27
N GLY A 222 -13.66 20.91 11.24
CA GLY A 222 -14.36 22.20 11.15
C GLY A 222 -13.86 23.25 12.14
N LEU A 223 -12.71 23.04 12.79
CA LEU A 223 -12.16 23.97 13.78
C LEU A 223 -11.63 25.26 13.12
N PRO A 224 -12.03 26.46 13.59
CA PRO A 224 -11.52 27.72 13.07
C PRO A 224 -10.04 27.94 13.43
N SER A 225 -9.35 28.73 12.60
CA SER A 225 -7.93 29.08 12.73
C SER A 225 -7.68 29.93 13.98
N GLY A 226 -7.55 29.30 15.15
CA GLY A 226 -7.27 30.01 16.40
C GLY A 226 -6.98 29.16 17.64
N LEU A 227 -7.08 27.83 17.57
CA LEU A 227 -6.83 26.94 18.72
C LEU A 227 -5.53 26.13 18.63
N ALA A 228 -4.69 26.37 17.60
CA ALA A 228 -3.41 25.69 17.42
C ALA A 228 -2.21 26.50 17.95
N THR A 229 -2.43 27.30 19.00
CA THR A 229 -1.39 27.95 19.79
C THR A 229 -1.81 27.89 21.26
N HIS A 230 -0.86 27.57 22.14
CA HIS A 230 -0.98 27.12 23.55
C HIS A 230 -1.01 25.59 23.66
N GLU A 231 0.04 24.88 24.09
CA GLU A 231 1.39 25.19 24.59
C GLU A 231 2.33 24.03 24.18
#